data_AF-A0A7M7P0G6-F1
#
_entry.id   AF-A0A7M7P0G6-F1
#
_cell.length_a   1.000
_cell.length_b   1.000
_cell.length_c   1.000
_cell.angle_alpha   90.00
_cell.angle_beta   90.00
_cell.angle_gamma   90.00
#
_symmetry.space_group_name_H-M   'P 1'
#
loop_
_entity.id
_entity.type
_entity.pdbx_description
1 polymer ?
#
loop_
_entity_poly.entity_id
_entity_poly.type
_entity_poly.pdbx_seq_one_letter_code
_entity_poly.pdbx_strand_id
1 'polypeptide(L)'
;MMEGYTILSLLLCLSVPSALANDVVRLVGGSSTTQGRVEVYYDGSWGTVCNRYWELEDANIVCRQLGFLGAIRQITNAQVFGAGSGLVHLDGVECDGYEASIMDCPRSAFGSVCNHDQDAGVMCLTNSFRVREEEDFDFYQREDMMEEEKKEKAAAYEGSDAKKDADLMKKDILQALYDLLAELKHK
;
A
#
# COMPACT_ATOMS: atom_id res chain seq x y z
N MET A 1 19.70 12.89 62.24
CA MET A 1 18.29 12.86 61.81
C MET A 1 18.27 13.60 60.47
N MET A 2 18.53 12.94 59.33
CA MET A 2 17.54 12.22 58.49
C MET A 2 16.30 13.09 58.27
N GLU A 3 15.82 13.49 57.09
CA GLU A 3 16.11 13.32 55.65
C GLU A 3 15.36 14.52 54.99
N GLY A 4 15.82 15.16 53.92
CA GLY A 4 15.40 14.76 52.58
C GLY A 4 14.17 15.53 52.07
N TYR A 5 14.36 16.76 51.57
CA TYR A 5 13.45 17.38 50.60
C TYR A 5 14.29 17.95 49.44
N THR A 6 14.96 17.03 48.74
CA THR A 6 15.56 17.28 47.43
C THR A 6 14.48 17.21 46.36
N ILE A 7 14.32 18.31 45.62
CA ILE A 7 14.15 18.32 44.15
C ILE A 7 13.20 17.24 43.61
N LEU A 8 11.88 17.43 43.70
CA LEU A 8 10.95 16.65 42.87
C LEU A 8 9.63 17.37 42.57
N SER A 9 9.70 18.62 42.10
CA SER A 9 8.56 19.30 41.45
C SER A 9 8.80 19.53 39.95
N LEU A 10 9.69 18.75 39.32
CA LEU A 10 9.99 18.83 37.89
C LEU A 10 10.11 17.45 37.21
N LEU A 11 9.35 16.46 37.70
CA LEU A 11 9.21 15.15 37.03
C LEU A 11 7.76 14.65 37.06
N LEU A 12 6.83 15.44 36.53
CA LEU A 12 5.55 14.94 36.02
C LEU A 12 5.52 14.97 34.49
N CYS A 13 6.66 14.62 33.88
CA CYS A 13 6.77 14.37 32.44
C CYS A 13 7.31 12.96 32.13
N LEU A 14 7.15 12.00 33.05
CA LEU A 14 7.61 10.62 32.89
C LEU A 14 6.57 9.61 33.35
N SER A 15 5.41 9.60 32.69
CA SER A 15 4.69 8.36 32.39
C SER A 15 3.56 8.69 31.43
N VAL A 16 3.91 9.05 30.20
CA VAL A 16 3.12 8.46 29.11
C VAL A 16 3.67 7.04 29.05
N PRO A 17 2.93 5.99 29.45
CA PRO A 17 3.24 4.69 28.92
C PRO A 17 2.99 4.83 27.42
N SER A 18 4.06 5.06 26.66
CA SER A 18 4.05 4.71 25.24
C SER A 18 3.60 3.26 25.20
N ALA A 19 2.36 3.07 24.76
CA ALA A 19 1.76 1.82 24.32
C ALA A 19 2.38 0.55 24.95
N LEU A 20 1.69 -0.04 25.93
CA LEU A 20 1.59 -1.50 25.89
C LEU A 20 0.75 -1.86 24.66
N ALA A 21 1.31 -1.64 23.48
CA ALA A 21 0.95 -2.41 22.31
C ALA A 21 1.41 -3.82 22.68
N ASN A 22 0.52 -4.57 23.32
CA ASN A 22 0.56 -6.00 23.12
C ASN A 22 0.46 -6.15 21.61
N ASP A 23 1.52 -6.62 20.97
CA ASP A 23 1.58 -6.81 19.51
C ASP A 23 0.53 -7.86 19.12
N VAL A 24 -0.71 -7.39 19.01
CA VAL A 24 -1.88 -8.19 18.62
C VAL A 24 -1.87 -8.41 17.12
N VAL A 25 -0.95 -7.81 16.36
CA VAL A 25 -0.89 -7.93 14.90
C VAL A 25 0.53 -8.29 14.45
N ARG A 26 0.64 -9.16 13.45
CA ARG A 26 1.90 -9.44 12.75
C ARG A 26 1.67 -9.62 11.25
N LEU A 27 2.74 -9.43 10.47
CA LEU A 27 2.75 -9.67 9.03
C LEU A 27 3.55 -10.94 8.72
N VAL A 28 2.98 -11.85 7.92
CA VAL A 28 3.58 -13.14 7.58
C VAL A 28 3.62 -13.35 6.06
N GLY A 29 4.68 -14.01 5.56
CA GLY A 29 4.78 -14.42 4.15
C GLY A 29 5.21 -13.32 3.17
N GLY A 30 5.45 -12.10 3.65
CA GLY A 30 6.09 -11.05 2.87
C GLY A 30 7.61 -11.23 2.75
N SER A 31 8.19 -10.64 1.71
CA SER A 31 9.65 -10.59 1.52
C SER A 31 10.37 -9.55 2.38
N SER A 32 9.63 -8.72 3.13
CA SER A 32 10.15 -7.73 4.07
C SER A 32 9.23 -7.63 5.29
N THR A 33 9.67 -6.91 6.32
CA THR A 33 8.87 -6.67 7.54
C THR A 33 7.70 -5.72 7.33
N THR A 34 7.60 -5.08 6.15
CA THR A 34 6.60 -4.05 5.85
C THR A 34 5.44 -4.59 5.04
N GLN A 35 5.42 -5.88 4.76
CA GLN A 35 4.36 -6.47 3.97
C GLN A 35 4.11 -7.90 4.40
N GLY A 36 2.88 -8.37 4.19
CA GLY A 36 2.51 -9.74 4.50
C GLY A 36 1.00 -9.91 4.70
N ARG A 37 0.59 -11.16 4.85
CA ARG A 37 -0.71 -11.54 5.36
C ARG A 37 -0.86 -11.01 6.79
N VAL A 38 -2.00 -10.43 7.09
CA VAL A 38 -2.32 -9.93 8.43
C VAL A 38 -2.76 -11.09 9.30
N GLU A 39 -2.07 -11.30 10.41
CA GLU A 39 -2.49 -12.21 11.46
C GLU A 39 -2.66 -11.44 12.75
N VAL A 40 -3.71 -11.79 13.50
CA VAL A 40 -4.02 -11.18 14.79
C VAL A 40 -3.98 -12.19 15.93
N TYR A 41 -3.54 -11.76 17.12
CA TYR A 41 -3.53 -12.58 18.32
C TYR A 41 -4.78 -12.28 19.16
N TYR A 42 -5.74 -13.18 19.14
CA TYR A 42 -7.00 -13.03 19.85
C TYR A 42 -7.38 -14.34 20.53
N ASP A 43 -7.92 -14.24 21.75
CA ASP A 43 -8.34 -15.37 22.58
C ASP A 43 -7.29 -16.49 22.68
N GLY A 44 -6.04 -16.11 22.95
CA GLY A 44 -4.94 -17.05 23.19
C GLY A 44 -4.31 -17.67 21.94
N SER A 45 -4.76 -17.33 20.72
CA SER A 45 -4.28 -17.92 19.48
C SER A 45 -4.08 -16.91 18.35
N TRP A 46 -3.16 -17.22 17.42
CA TRP A 46 -3.03 -16.48 16.17
C TRP A 46 -4.08 -16.94 15.16
N GLY A 47 -4.64 -16.00 14.41
CA GLY A 47 -5.58 -16.26 13.33
C GLY A 47 -5.53 -15.16 12.28
N THR A 48 -6.15 -15.41 11.14
CA THR A 48 -6.08 -14.52 9.98
C THR A 48 -7.25 -13.54 9.95
N VAL A 49 -7.19 -12.59 9.02
CA VAL A 49 -8.25 -11.61 8.74
C VAL A 49 -8.85 -11.92 7.37
N CYS A 50 -10.17 -11.96 7.25
CA CYS A 50 -10.83 -12.13 5.96
C CYS A 50 -10.77 -10.85 5.12
N ASN A 51 -10.62 -11.01 3.80
CA ASN A 51 -10.60 -9.92 2.81
C ASN A 51 -11.98 -9.31 2.48
N ARG A 52 -13.07 -9.78 3.11
CA ARG A 52 -14.41 -9.24 2.87
C ARG A 52 -14.46 -7.83 3.44
N TYR A 53 -14.82 -6.86 2.59
CA TYR A 53 -14.81 -5.43 2.89
C TYR A 53 -13.42 -4.88 3.27
N TRP A 54 -12.35 -5.63 2.98
CA TRP A 54 -10.99 -5.19 3.27
C TRP A 54 -10.54 -4.09 2.32
N GLU A 55 -10.52 -2.86 2.82
CA GLU A 55 -10.19 -1.64 2.10
C GLU A 55 -8.84 -1.05 2.54
N LEU A 56 -8.46 0.07 1.94
CA LEU A 56 -7.17 0.71 2.21
C LEU A 56 -7.15 1.31 3.63
N GLU A 57 -8.30 1.73 4.13
CA GLU A 57 -8.56 2.28 5.45
C GLU A 57 -8.21 1.25 6.54
N ASP A 58 -8.65 -0.01 6.38
CA ASP A 58 -8.31 -1.09 7.32
C ASP A 58 -6.81 -1.40 7.28
N ALA A 59 -6.24 -1.45 6.08
CA ALA A 59 -4.82 -1.64 5.89
C ALA A 59 -4.00 -0.51 6.54
N ASN A 60 -4.49 0.73 6.49
CA ASN A 60 -3.87 1.88 7.13
C ASN A 60 -3.85 1.74 8.65
N ILE A 61 -4.94 1.25 9.27
CA ILE A 61 -4.97 0.98 10.71
C ILE A 61 -3.92 -0.07 11.07
N VAL A 62 -3.83 -1.18 10.33
CA VAL A 62 -2.80 -2.22 10.57
C VAL A 62 -1.39 -1.64 10.47
N CYS A 63 -1.10 -0.91 9.40
CA CYS A 63 0.24 -0.36 9.20
C CYS A 63 0.62 0.66 10.29
N ARG A 64 -0.31 1.54 10.68
CA ARG A 64 -0.08 2.50 11.77
C ARG A 64 0.07 1.80 13.11
N GLN A 65 -0.73 0.78 13.39
CA GLN A 65 -0.64 -0.04 14.60
C GLN A 65 0.74 -0.71 14.72
N LEU A 66 1.32 -1.13 13.60
CA LEU A 66 2.68 -1.70 13.53
C LEU A 66 3.80 -0.64 13.51
N GLY A 67 3.47 0.65 13.63
CA GLY A 67 4.44 1.75 13.68
C GLY A 67 4.92 2.26 12.32
N PHE A 68 4.27 1.88 11.23
CA PHE A 68 4.52 2.42 9.89
C PHE A 68 3.72 3.71 9.66
N LEU A 69 4.06 4.46 8.60
CA LEU A 69 3.37 5.72 8.29
C LEU A 69 1.92 5.50 7.83
N GLY A 70 1.66 4.36 7.19
CA GLY A 70 0.38 3.99 6.62
C GLY A 70 0.52 2.82 5.65
N ALA A 71 -0.56 2.48 4.96
CA ALA A 71 -0.60 1.48 3.92
C ALA A 71 -0.41 2.11 2.54
N ILE A 72 0.39 1.44 1.72
CA ILE A 72 0.50 1.69 0.28
C ILE A 72 -0.59 0.89 -0.44
N ARG A 73 -0.89 -0.31 0.05
CA ARG A 73 -1.82 -1.23 -0.60
C ARG A 73 -2.47 -2.20 0.36
N GLN A 74 -3.76 -2.43 0.18
CA GLN A 74 -4.49 -3.56 0.73
C GLN A 74 -4.37 -4.78 -0.20
N ILE A 75 -4.21 -5.96 0.39
CA ILE A 75 -4.15 -7.23 -0.35
C ILE A 75 -5.39 -8.03 -0.04
N THR A 76 -6.16 -8.32 -1.08
CA THR A 76 -7.39 -9.13 -1.03
C THR A 76 -7.22 -10.47 -1.72
N ASN A 77 -5.99 -10.86 -2.05
CA ASN A 77 -5.67 -12.15 -2.65
C ASN A 77 -4.60 -12.84 -1.80
N ALA A 78 -4.98 -13.94 -1.13
CA ALA A 78 -4.09 -14.70 -0.25
C ALA A 78 -2.86 -15.28 -0.97
N GLN A 79 -2.90 -15.52 -2.28
CA GLN A 79 -1.77 -16.08 -3.02
C GLN A 79 -0.54 -15.15 -3.05
N VAL A 80 -0.71 -13.84 -2.76
CA VAL A 80 0.39 -12.87 -2.74
C VAL A 80 1.37 -13.14 -1.60
N PHE A 81 0.87 -13.52 -0.41
CA PHE A 81 1.69 -13.79 0.78
C PHE A 81 1.50 -15.22 1.33
N GLY A 82 0.78 -16.05 0.59
CA GLY A 82 0.35 -17.38 0.99
C GLY A 82 -0.91 -17.35 1.86
N ALA A 83 -1.69 -18.41 1.74
CA ALA A 83 -2.80 -18.71 2.64
C ALA A 83 -2.28 -19.00 4.06
N GLY A 84 -3.00 -18.52 5.06
CA GLY A 84 -2.78 -18.90 6.45
C GLY A 84 -3.40 -20.26 6.79
N SER A 85 -3.52 -20.50 8.09
CA SER A 85 -4.11 -21.73 8.62
C SER A 85 -4.75 -21.47 9.98
N GLY A 86 -5.76 -22.25 10.33
CA GLY A 86 -6.39 -22.19 11.65
C GLY A 86 -7.65 -21.33 11.65
N LEU A 87 -7.76 -20.43 12.63
CA LEU A 87 -8.93 -19.57 12.78
C LEU A 87 -8.83 -18.33 11.91
N VAL A 88 -9.98 -17.86 11.41
CA VAL A 88 -10.15 -16.51 10.87
C VAL A 88 -10.77 -15.67 11.99
N HIS A 89 -9.97 -14.80 12.61
CA HIS A 89 -10.39 -14.05 13.81
C HIS A 89 -11.26 -12.84 13.48
N LEU A 90 -11.02 -12.20 12.34
CA LEU A 90 -11.74 -10.99 11.93
C LEU A 90 -12.35 -11.19 10.54
N ASP A 91 -13.59 -10.71 10.36
CA ASP A 91 -14.33 -10.73 9.09
C ASP A 91 -15.18 -9.45 8.96
N GLY A 92 -15.29 -8.96 7.73
CA GLY A 92 -16.00 -7.73 7.41
C GLY A 92 -15.53 -6.55 8.23
N VAL A 93 -14.20 -6.35 8.32
CA VAL A 93 -13.61 -5.20 9.00
C VAL A 93 -13.88 -3.97 8.13
N GLU A 94 -14.40 -2.90 8.75
CA GLU A 94 -14.75 -1.65 8.08
C GLU A 94 -14.34 -0.48 8.99
N CYS A 95 -13.04 -0.19 9.05
CA CYS A 95 -12.48 0.87 9.86
C CYS A 95 -12.88 2.27 9.34
N ASP A 96 -13.11 3.21 10.25
CA ASP A 96 -13.34 4.62 9.94
C ASP A 96 -12.03 5.38 9.62
N GLY A 97 -10.88 4.81 10.02
CA GLY A 97 -9.52 5.32 9.76
C GLY A 97 -8.87 6.05 10.94
N TYR A 98 -9.58 6.18 12.08
CA TYR A 98 -9.09 6.88 13.28
C TYR A 98 -8.76 5.94 14.44
N GLU A 99 -9.08 4.67 14.29
CA GLU A 99 -8.84 3.63 15.28
C GLU A 99 -7.35 3.50 15.61
N ALA A 100 -7.06 3.10 16.86
CA ALA A 100 -5.69 2.83 17.30
C ALA A 100 -5.25 1.40 16.95
N SER A 101 -6.22 0.48 16.83
CA SER A 101 -6.00 -0.94 16.56
C SER A 101 -7.08 -1.47 15.63
N ILE A 102 -6.73 -2.45 14.80
CA ILE A 102 -7.69 -3.17 13.96
C ILE A 102 -8.81 -3.83 14.78
N MET A 103 -8.52 -4.15 16.06
CA MET A 103 -9.51 -4.75 16.97
C MET A 103 -10.63 -3.79 17.37
N ASP A 104 -10.40 -2.48 17.23
CA ASP A 104 -11.34 -1.42 17.58
C ASP A 104 -12.28 -1.07 16.41
N CYS A 105 -11.98 -1.54 15.19
CA CYS A 105 -12.80 -1.27 14.02
C CYS A 105 -14.14 -2.01 14.08
N PRO A 106 -15.20 -1.41 13.49
CA PRO A 106 -16.43 -2.14 13.16
C PRO A 106 -16.12 -3.42 12.40
N ARG A 107 -16.81 -4.50 12.75
CA ARG A 107 -16.64 -5.82 12.12
C ARG A 107 -17.89 -6.67 12.20
N SER A 108 -17.93 -7.73 11.40
CA SER A 108 -19.04 -8.70 11.44
C SER A 108 -19.17 -9.32 12.83
N ALA A 109 -20.37 -9.26 13.40
CA ALA A 109 -20.68 -9.82 14.73
C ALA A 109 -20.82 -11.36 14.72
N PHE A 110 -21.03 -11.93 13.54
CA PHE A 110 -21.14 -13.37 13.32
C PHE A 110 -19.77 -13.90 12.88
N GLY A 111 -19.38 -15.08 13.37
CA GLY A 111 -18.09 -15.70 13.03
C GLY A 111 -17.85 -15.77 11.52
N SER A 112 -16.58 -15.83 11.12
CA SER A 112 -16.23 -15.77 9.70
C SER A 112 -16.71 -16.99 8.92
N VAL A 113 -17.19 -16.74 7.70
CA VAL A 113 -17.47 -17.80 6.70
C VAL A 113 -16.40 -17.88 5.63
N CYS A 114 -15.30 -17.15 5.81
CA CYS A 114 -14.19 -17.13 4.87
C CYS A 114 -13.31 -18.36 5.02
N ASN A 115 -12.68 -18.75 3.91
CA ASN A 115 -11.57 -19.71 3.92
C ASN A 115 -10.24 -18.97 3.75
N HIS A 116 -9.12 -19.69 3.85
CA HIS A 116 -7.79 -19.07 3.78
C HIS A 116 -7.36 -18.61 2.37
N ASP A 117 -8.13 -18.89 1.32
CA ASP A 117 -7.91 -18.25 0.01
C ASP A 117 -8.33 -16.76 0.03
N GLN A 118 -9.04 -16.37 1.09
CA GLN A 118 -9.57 -15.03 1.31
C GLN A 118 -8.83 -14.29 2.43
N ASP A 119 -7.66 -14.76 2.86
CA ASP A 119 -6.88 -14.05 3.87
C ASP A 119 -6.39 -12.69 3.34
N ALA A 120 -6.56 -11.67 4.16
CA ALA A 120 -6.17 -10.30 3.89
C ALA A 120 -4.68 -10.07 4.20
N GLY A 121 -4.09 -9.12 3.47
CA GLY A 121 -2.71 -8.68 3.68
C GLY A 121 -2.56 -7.17 3.50
N VAL A 122 -1.37 -6.67 3.79
CA VAL A 122 -1.01 -5.26 3.60
C VAL A 122 0.38 -5.10 3.02
N MET A 123 0.61 -3.96 2.38
CA MET A 123 1.94 -3.40 2.11
C MET A 123 2.00 -2.02 2.75
N CYS A 124 2.89 -1.85 3.72
CA CYS A 124 3.05 -0.65 4.51
C CYS A 124 4.15 0.25 3.98
N LEU A 125 3.95 1.56 4.16
CA LEU A 125 4.95 2.58 3.91
C LEU A 125 5.92 2.64 5.09
N THR A 126 7.16 2.19 4.87
CA THR A 126 8.24 2.39 5.83
C THR A 126 8.38 3.86 6.15
N ASN A 127 8.63 4.18 7.42
CA ASN A 127 9.16 5.48 7.76
C ASN A 127 10.62 5.54 7.27
N SER A 128 10.85 5.93 6.02
CA SER A 128 12.19 6.17 5.48
C SER A 128 12.86 7.36 6.15
N PHE A 129 12.12 8.17 6.91
CA PHE A 129 12.66 9.22 7.76
C PHE A 129 13.17 8.67 9.10
N ARG A 130 14.20 7.81 9.05
CA ARG A 130 15.26 7.98 10.04
C ARG A 130 16.08 9.16 9.54
N VAL A 131 16.04 10.29 10.24
CA VAL A 131 17.05 11.34 10.07
C VAL A 131 18.41 10.73 10.41
N ARG A 132 19.03 10.07 9.44
CA ARG A 132 20.48 10.07 9.26
C ARG A 132 20.69 11.20 8.27
N GLU A 133 21.43 12.22 8.67
CA GLU A 133 21.66 13.46 7.91
C GLU A 133 22.33 13.26 6.52
N GLU A 134 22.34 12.07 5.90
CA GLU A 134 23.06 11.79 4.65
C GLU A 134 22.30 10.96 3.57
N GLU A 135 21.01 10.62 3.69
CA GLU A 135 20.30 9.84 2.63
C GLU A 135 19.03 10.49 2.07
N ASP A 136 18.93 11.83 2.08
CA ASP A 136 17.81 12.58 1.47
C ASP A 136 18.07 13.01 -0.01
N PHE A 137 19.09 12.43 -0.65
CA PHE A 137 19.52 12.81 -2.01
C PHE A 137 19.20 11.78 -3.12
N ASP A 138 18.80 10.54 -2.80
CA ASP A 138 18.75 9.44 -3.78
C ASP A 138 17.35 9.08 -4.33
N PHE A 139 16.30 9.77 -3.87
CA PHE A 139 14.92 9.53 -4.35
C PHE A 139 14.51 10.48 -5.48
N TYR A 140 14.82 11.78 -5.36
CA TYR A 140 14.47 12.77 -6.39
C TYR A 140 15.20 12.56 -7.72
N GLN A 141 16.41 11.99 -7.72
CA GLN A 141 17.12 11.68 -8.97
C GLN A 141 16.48 10.53 -9.77
N ARG A 142 15.75 9.59 -9.16
CA ARG A 142 15.15 8.47 -9.90
C ARG A 142 13.93 8.88 -10.72
N GLU A 143 13.14 9.83 -10.26
CA GLU A 143 12.00 10.35 -11.03
C GLU A 143 12.49 11.16 -12.24
N ASP A 144 13.53 11.99 -12.07
CA ASP A 144 14.16 12.73 -13.16
C ASP A 144 14.80 11.79 -14.20
N MET A 145 15.50 10.73 -13.75
CA MET A 145 16.08 9.73 -14.67
C MET A 145 15.01 8.92 -15.43
N MET A 146 13.89 8.57 -14.78
CA MET A 146 12.79 7.88 -15.47
C MET A 146 12.08 8.80 -16.48
N GLU A 147 12.02 10.10 -16.23
CA GLU A 147 11.44 11.06 -17.16
C GLU A 147 12.37 11.33 -18.36
N GLU A 148 13.68 11.36 -18.15
CA GLU A 148 14.66 11.41 -19.26
C GLU A 148 14.63 10.14 -20.11
N GLU A 149 14.56 8.95 -19.52
CA GLU A 149 14.44 7.70 -20.27
C GLU A 149 13.13 7.63 -21.07
N LYS A 150 12.02 8.13 -20.51
CA LYS A 150 10.76 8.29 -21.25
C LYS A 150 10.90 9.25 -22.43
N LYS A 151 11.59 10.37 -22.25
CA LYS A 151 11.85 11.34 -23.33
C LYS A 151 12.73 10.73 -24.42
N GLU A 152 13.75 9.97 -24.05
CA GLU A 152 14.63 9.29 -25.01
C GLU A 152 13.87 8.20 -25.79
N LYS A 153 13.04 7.40 -25.12
CA LYS A 153 12.17 6.41 -25.78
C LYS A 153 11.13 7.05 -26.69
N ALA A 154 10.53 8.17 -26.29
CA ALA A 154 9.60 8.91 -27.12
C ALA A 154 10.29 9.50 -28.37
N ALA A 155 11.49 10.06 -28.22
CA ALA A 155 12.29 10.55 -29.34
C ALA A 155 12.73 9.43 -30.29
N ALA A 156 13.11 8.27 -29.73
CA ALA A 156 13.46 7.09 -30.52
C ALA A 156 12.26 6.55 -31.33
N TYR A 157 11.06 6.54 -30.73
CA TYR A 157 9.84 6.17 -31.46
C TYR A 157 9.52 7.18 -32.57
N GLU A 158 9.65 8.48 -32.31
CA GLU A 158 9.37 9.52 -33.31
C GLU A 158 10.33 9.46 -34.51
N GLY A 159 11.57 9.03 -34.29
CA GLY A 159 12.57 8.79 -35.35
C GLY A 159 12.49 7.42 -36.03
N SER A 160 11.64 6.51 -35.53
CA SER A 160 11.61 5.11 -35.95
C SER A 160 11.00 4.92 -37.33
N ASP A 161 11.39 3.85 -38.02
CA ASP A 161 10.79 3.47 -39.29
C ASP A 161 9.32 3.08 -39.13
N ALA A 162 8.94 2.50 -37.98
CA ALA A 162 7.54 2.23 -37.65
C ALA A 162 6.68 3.50 -37.63
N LYS A 163 7.22 4.62 -37.12
CA LYS A 163 6.53 5.91 -37.14
C LYS A 163 6.43 6.48 -38.56
N LYS A 164 7.50 6.35 -39.36
CA LYS A 164 7.49 6.78 -40.77
C LYS A 164 6.48 5.97 -41.60
N ASP A 165 6.40 4.66 -41.37
CA ASP A 165 5.44 3.77 -42.03
C ASP A 165 4.00 4.14 -41.64
N ALA A 166 3.75 4.43 -40.36
CA ALA A 166 2.44 4.89 -39.89
C ALA A 166 2.04 6.25 -40.50
N ASP A 167 2.99 7.19 -40.60
CA ASP A 167 2.75 8.50 -41.19
C ASP A 167 2.59 8.44 -42.71
N LEU A 168 3.30 7.53 -43.38
CA LEU A 168 3.13 7.25 -44.81
C LEU A 168 1.75 6.63 -45.06
N MET A 169 1.36 5.63 -44.28
CA MET A 169 0.04 5.02 -44.37
C MET A 169 -1.09 6.04 -44.14
N LYS A 170 -0.91 6.96 -43.19
CA LYS A 170 -1.86 8.05 -42.94
C LYS A 170 -1.98 8.99 -44.14
N LYS A 171 -0.87 9.31 -44.82
CA LYS A 171 -0.87 10.12 -46.04
C LYS A 171 -1.57 9.41 -47.20
N ASP A 172 -1.31 8.12 -47.37
CA ASP A 172 -1.93 7.32 -48.45
C ASP A 172 -3.45 7.22 -48.26
N ILE A 173 -3.90 7.00 -47.02
CA ILE A 173 -5.33 7.01 -46.68
C ILE A 173 -5.95 8.39 -46.96
N LEU A 174 -5.27 9.46 -46.56
CA LEU A 174 -5.77 10.81 -46.77
C LEU A 174 -5.86 11.16 -48.27
N GLN A 175 -4.87 10.75 -49.06
CA GLN A 175 -4.88 10.94 -50.49
C GLN A 175 -6.02 10.17 -51.15
N ALA A 176 -6.19 8.89 -50.79
CA ALA A 176 -7.30 8.08 -51.28
C ALA A 176 -8.68 8.70 -50.96
N LEU A 177 -8.82 9.31 -49.77
CA LEU A 177 -10.05 10.03 -49.40
C LEU A 177 -10.28 11.25 -50.30
N TYR A 178 -9.24 12.04 -50.58
CA TYR A 178 -9.36 13.22 -51.45
C TYR A 178 -9.70 12.85 -52.89
N ASP A 179 -9.11 11.78 -53.43
CA ASP A 179 -9.39 11.30 -54.78
C ASP A 179 -10.86 10.84 -54.90
N LEU A 180 -11.36 10.10 -53.90
CA LEU A 180 -12.76 9.69 -53.83
C LEU A 180 -13.73 10.88 -53.78
N LEU A 181 -13.38 11.91 -53.00
CA LEU A 181 -14.16 13.14 -52.91
C LEU A 181 -14.14 13.93 -54.23
N ALA A 182 -13.06 13.89 -55.00
CA ALA A 182 -12.98 14.52 -56.30
C ALA A 182 -13.87 13.82 -57.32
N GLU A 183 -13.87 12.48 -57.34
CA GLU A 183 -14.76 11.69 -58.22
C GLU A 183 -16.24 11.94 -57.94
N LEU A 184 -16.62 12.12 -56.67
CA LEU A 184 -17.99 12.44 -56.29
C LEU A 184 -18.45 13.84 -56.70
N LYS A 185 -17.52 14.78 -56.91
CA LYS A 185 -17.84 16.15 -57.37
C LYS A 185 -18.02 16.28 -58.88
N HIS A 186 -17.59 15.29 -59.65
CA HIS A 186 -17.70 15.26 -61.11
C HIS A 186 -18.87 14.39 -61.63
N LYS A 187 -19.67 13.81 -60.73
CA LYS A 187 -20.98 13.19 -61.02
C LYS A 187 -22.10 14.14 -60.62
#